data_AF-A0A378SHR7-F1
#
_entry.id   AF-A0A378SHR7-F1
#
_cell.length_a   1.000
_cell.length_b   1.000
_cell.length_c   1.000
_cell.angle_alpha   90.00
_cell.angle_beta   90.00
_cell.angle_gamma   90.00
#
_symmetry.space_group_name_H-M   'P 1'
#
loop_
_entity.id
_entity.type
_entity.pdbx_description
1 polymer ?
#
loop_
_entity_poly.entity_id
_entity_poly.type
_entity_poly.pdbx_seq_one_letter_code
_entity_poly.pdbx_strand_id
1 'polypeptide(L)'
;MNKVLRRTGIAVTLVVVAMCWGWAYFAAREGYWATVAIALVASVTWPVSIRVVLASTSTSPRVEFTPEGTVLKPDARIDTAVRRMTGTGAALCWAALVVSVPYGNLYIPIFSTFPESFVIIPLACLGAAVGLTWWWWGYRRRGISYVQLTPEGFRFPALVGTHHGRWDDVVGIGTEARDGHTRFWPPMVLTMRDESRCVLESPGIYTPEGTALIELVRHYWQHPQERVELTTGRAVDRLHALRQFYLDSD
;
A
#
# COMPACT_ATOMS: atom_id res chain seq x y z
N MET A 1 17.21 0.79 5.45
CA MET A 1 16.61 0.30 4.15
C MET A 1 17.67 -0.21 3.18
N ASN A 2 17.63 -1.51 2.83
CA ASN A 2 18.62 -2.14 1.94
C ASN A 2 18.66 -1.52 0.53
N LYS A 3 19.83 -0.96 0.15
CA LYS A 3 20.10 -0.33 -1.16
C LYS A 3 19.76 -1.24 -2.35
N VAL A 4 19.91 -2.55 -2.18
CA VAL A 4 19.61 -3.57 -3.21
C VAL A 4 18.12 -3.61 -3.53
N LEU A 5 17.26 -3.60 -2.50
CA LEU A 5 15.81 -3.68 -2.64
C LEU A 5 15.21 -2.44 -3.31
N ARG A 6 15.82 -1.27 -3.08
CA ARG A 6 15.46 -0.03 -3.78
C ARG A 6 15.81 -0.11 -5.28
N ARG A 7 16.99 -0.65 -5.59
CA ARG A 7 17.43 -0.80 -6.98
C ARG A 7 16.55 -1.78 -7.74
N THR A 8 16.11 -2.86 -7.10
CA THR A 8 15.18 -3.81 -7.74
C THR A 8 13.81 -3.20 -8.00
N GLY A 9 13.21 -2.48 -7.03
CA GLY A 9 11.92 -1.81 -7.25
C GLY A 9 11.95 -0.74 -8.36
N ILE A 10 13.04 0.04 -8.43
CA ILE A 10 13.25 1.01 -9.51
C ILE A 10 13.46 0.30 -10.84
N ALA A 11 14.31 -0.74 -10.88
CA ALA A 11 14.57 -1.50 -12.10
C ALA A 11 13.30 -2.15 -12.66
N VAL A 12 12.48 -2.77 -11.82
CA VAL A 12 11.19 -3.35 -12.22
C VAL A 12 10.29 -2.27 -12.81
N THR A 13 10.18 -1.10 -12.16
CA THR A 13 9.35 0.00 -12.69
C THR A 13 9.86 0.50 -14.03
N LEU A 14 11.18 0.63 -14.21
CA LEU A 14 11.79 1.03 -15.48
C LEU A 14 11.54 0.00 -16.60
N VAL A 15 11.61 -1.30 -16.28
CA VAL A 15 11.26 -2.37 -17.22
C VAL A 15 9.80 -2.25 -17.66
N VAL A 16 8.88 -2.05 -16.72
CA VAL A 16 7.45 -1.86 -17.03
C VAL A 16 7.22 -0.63 -17.91
N VAL A 17 7.89 0.49 -17.63
CA VAL A 17 7.85 1.69 -18.48
C VAL A 17 8.36 1.38 -19.88
N ALA A 18 9.50 0.68 -20.02
CA ALA A 18 10.05 0.28 -21.31
C ALA A 18 9.08 -0.64 -22.08
N MET A 19 8.40 -1.56 -21.40
CA MET A 19 7.35 -2.40 -22.01
C MET A 19 6.17 -1.55 -22.51
N CYS A 20 5.72 -0.54 -21.76
CA CYS A 20 4.68 0.38 -22.22
C CYS A 20 5.12 1.15 -23.48
N TRP A 21 6.37 1.60 -23.55
CA TRP A 21 6.92 2.27 -24.74
C TRP A 21 7.02 1.33 -25.95
N GLY A 22 7.47 0.09 -25.75
CA GLY A 22 7.46 -0.93 -26.79
C GLY A 22 6.04 -1.21 -27.30
N TRP A 23 5.08 -1.33 -26.39
CA TRP A 23 3.67 -1.52 -26.72
C TRP A 23 3.09 -0.35 -27.52
N ALA A 24 3.38 0.88 -27.11
CA ALA A 24 3.00 2.09 -27.85
C ALA A 24 3.60 2.12 -29.25
N TYR A 25 4.88 1.72 -29.41
CA TYR A 25 5.54 1.70 -30.70
C TYR A 25 4.89 0.72 -31.68
N PHE A 26 4.62 -0.52 -31.26
CA PHE A 26 3.96 -1.50 -32.11
C PHE A 26 2.51 -1.09 -32.43
N ALA A 27 1.78 -0.56 -31.45
CA ALA A 27 0.43 -0.05 -31.67
C ALA A 27 0.40 1.11 -32.68
N ALA A 28 1.39 2.01 -32.63
CA ALA A 28 1.51 3.13 -33.58
C ALA A 28 1.78 2.65 -35.01
N ARG A 29 2.60 1.61 -35.19
CA ARG A 29 2.88 1.00 -36.50
C ARG A 29 1.63 0.44 -37.17
N GLU A 30 0.73 -0.11 -36.36
CA GLU A 30 -0.52 -0.74 -36.81
C GLU A 30 -1.69 0.26 -36.83
N GLY A 31 -1.46 1.54 -36.48
CA GLY A 31 -2.48 2.61 -36.51
C GLY A 31 -3.43 2.66 -35.31
N TYR A 32 -3.17 1.91 -34.24
CA TYR A 32 -4.00 1.86 -33.03
C TYR A 32 -3.70 3.01 -32.05
N TRP A 33 -4.03 4.24 -32.45
CA TRP A 33 -3.73 5.46 -31.68
C TRP A 33 -4.34 5.50 -30.27
N ALA A 34 -5.49 4.85 -30.06
CA ALA A 34 -6.10 4.74 -28.74
C ALA A 34 -5.24 3.90 -27.78
N THR A 35 -4.66 2.80 -28.27
CA THR A 35 -3.72 1.97 -27.50
C THR A 35 -2.42 2.73 -27.22
N VAL A 36 -1.93 3.53 -28.18
CA VAL A 36 -0.78 4.42 -27.98
C VAL A 36 -1.04 5.38 -26.81
N ALA A 37 -2.20 6.06 -26.80
CA ALA A 37 -2.56 6.99 -25.73
C ALA A 37 -2.62 6.30 -24.35
N ILE A 38 -3.25 5.12 -24.27
CA ILE A 38 -3.33 4.32 -23.03
C ILE A 38 -1.93 3.92 -22.55
N ALA A 39 -1.08 3.43 -23.45
CA ALA A 39 0.29 3.01 -23.12
C ALA A 39 1.16 4.18 -22.64
N LEU A 40 1.01 5.37 -23.23
CA LEU A 40 1.71 6.57 -22.79
C LEU A 40 1.24 7.05 -21.41
N VAL A 41 -0.07 7.05 -21.14
CA VAL A 41 -0.57 7.43 -19.80
C VAL A 41 -0.16 6.40 -18.74
N ALA A 42 -0.14 5.11 -19.08
CA ALA A 42 0.38 4.06 -18.21
C ALA A 42 1.87 4.29 -17.88
N SER A 43 2.69 4.64 -18.88
CA SER A 43 4.13 4.89 -18.68
C SER A 43 4.43 6.06 -17.73
N VAL A 44 3.54 7.06 -17.67
CA VAL A 44 3.64 8.19 -16.73
C VAL A 44 3.11 7.83 -15.33
N THR A 45 2.19 6.86 -15.25
CA THR A 45 1.57 6.44 -13.98
C THR A 45 2.51 5.57 -13.15
N TRP A 46 3.25 4.65 -13.78
CA TRP A 46 4.15 3.72 -13.09
C TRP A 46 5.25 4.41 -12.25
N PRO A 47 5.92 5.48 -12.70
CA PRO A 47 6.88 6.23 -11.88
C PRO A 47 6.33 6.78 -10.55
N VAL A 48 5.01 6.84 -10.34
CA VAL A 48 4.41 7.19 -9.04
C VAL A 48 4.76 6.15 -7.97
N SER A 49 4.94 4.88 -8.32
CA SER A 49 5.38 3.85 -7.37
C SER A 49 6.79 4.14 -6.83
N ILE A 50 7.69 4.66 -7.69
CA ILE A 50 9.03 5.11 -7.28
C ILE A 50 8.91 6.23 -6.24
N ARG A 51 7.96 7.15 -6.40
CA ARG A 51 7.71 8.20 -5.39
C ARG A 51 7.23 7.63 -4.06
N VAL A 52 6.45 6.54 -4.06
CA VAL A 52 6.06 5.85 -2.83
C VAL A 52 7.28 5.22 -2.14
N VAL A 53 8.14 4.54 -2.90
CA VAL A 53 9.38 3.92 -2.40
C VAL A 53 10.40 4.97 -1.91
N LEU A 54 10.45 6.14 -2.55
CA LEU A 54 11.28 7.26 -2.08
C LEU A 54 10.66 7.98 -0.90
N ALA A 55 9.33 8.09 -0.82
CA ALA A 55 8.66 8.69 0.32
C ALA A 55 8.77 7.81 1.58
N SER A 56 8.81 6.47 1.43
CA SER A 56 8.93 5.53 2.55
C SER A 56 10.23 5.65 3.35
N THR A 57 11.25 6.33 2.82
CA THR A 57 12.51 6.58 3.56
C THR A 57 12.45 7.78 4.49
N SER A 58 11.43 8.64 4.34
CA SER A 58 11.27 9.87 5.12
C SER A 58 9.88 10.00 5.71
N THR A 59 9.16 8.88 5.84
CA THR A 59 7.78 8.83 6.32
C THR A 59 7.64 9.51 7.65
N SER A 60 6.81 10.56 7.67
CA SER A 60 6.34 11.15 8.92
C SER A 60 4.89 10.71 9.12
N PRO A 61 4.61 9.87 10.13
CA PRO A 61 3.23 9.51 10.42
C PRO A 61 2.47 10.77 10.81
N ARG A 62 1.24 10.90 10.31
CA ARG A 62 0.33 11.92 10.81
C ARG A 62 -0.28 11.37 12.08
N VAL A 63 0.11 11.92 13.22
CA VAL A 63 -0.41 11.49 14.50
C VAL A 63 -1.49 12.48 14.93
N GLU A 64 -2.71 11.98 15.05
CA GLU A 64 -3.82 12.71 15.63
C GLU A 64 -4.03 12.22 17.05
N PHE A 65 -4.02 13.17 17.98
CA PHE A 65 -4.28 12.91 19.39
C PHE A 65 -5.77 13.13 19.66
N THR A 66 -6.46 12.10 20.17
CA THR A 66 -7.83 12.24 20.68
C THR A 66 -7.90 11.79 22.14
N PRO A 67 -8.91 12.27 22.92
CA PRO A 67 -9.09 11.85 24.31
C PRO A 67 -9.28 10.33 24.48
N GLU A 68 -9.67 9.63 23.42
CA GLU A 68 -9.89 8.18 23.38
C GLU A 68 -8.60 7.39 23.10
N GLY A 69 -7.54 8.04 22.62
CA GLY A 69 -6.25 7.42 22.31
C GLY A 69 -5.49 8.11 21.19
N THR A 70 -4.39 7.50 20.77
CA THR A 70 -3.53 8.02 19.70
C THR A 70 -3.87 7.34 18.38
N VAL A 71 -4.20 8.13 17.35
CA VAL A 71 -4.48 7.65 15.98
C VAL A 71 -3.29 7.98 15.09
N LEU A 72 -2.60 6.96 14.59
CA LEU A 72 -1.58 7.10 13.57
C LEU A 72 -2.22 6.90 12.19
N LYS A 73 -2.07 7.89 11.33
CA LYS A 73 -2.39 7.81 9.90
C LYS A 73 -1.10 7.77 9.08
N PRO A 74 -1.09 7.05 7.94
CA PRO A 74 0.06 7.02 7.05
C PRO A 74 0.39 8.40 6.48
N ASP A 75 1.63 8.55 6.02
CA ASP A 75 2.12 9.81 5.46
C ASP A 75 1.22 10.31 4.31
N ALA A 76 0.90 11.60 4.37
CA ALA A 76 0.24 12.40 3.34
C ALA A 76 0.65 12.07 1.90
N ARG A 77 1.96 11.89 1.72
CA ARG A 77 2.61 11.71 0.42
C ARG A 77 2.31 10.33 -0.13
N ILE A 78 2.34 9.31 0.72
CA ILE A 78 2.01 7.94 0.34
C ILE A 78 0.51 7.83 0.09
N ASP A 79 -0.33 8.42 0.94
CA ASP A 79 -1.77 8.49 0.72
C ASP A 79 -2.15 9.16 -0.60
N THR A 80 -1.55 10.31 -0.89
CA THR A 80 -1.85 11.02 -2.13
C THR A 80 -1.31 10.27 -3.36
N ALA A 81 -0.15 9.60 -3.25
CA ALA A 81 0.44 8.86 -4.34
C ALA A 81 -0.34 7.56 -4.67
N VAL A 82 -0.69 6.77 -3.66
CA VAL A 82 -1.53 5.57 -3.81
C VAL A 82 -2.89 5.96 -4.37
N ARG A 83 -3.49 7.04 -3.85
CA ARG A 83 -4.72 7.60 -4.42
C ARG A 83 -4.51 7.98 -5.91
N ARG A 84 -3.49 8.75 -6.26
CA ARG A 84 -3.30 9.08 -7.69
C ARG A 84 -3.17 7.83 -8.56
N MET A 85 -2.40 6.84 -8.12
CA MET A 85 -2.14 5.60 -8.86
C MET A 85 -3.41 4.74 -9.07
N THR A 86 -4.20 4.51 -8.02
CA THR A 86 -5.44 3.72 -8.13
C THR A 86 -6.48 4.43 -9.00
N GLY A 87 -6.58 5.77 -8.89
CA GLY A 87 -7.50 6.56 -9.70
C GLY A 87 -7.15 6.56 -11.18
N THR A 88 -5.87 6.77 -11.52
CA THR A 88 -5.40 6.71 -12.91
C THR A 88 -5.50 5.29 -13.47
N GLY A 89 -5.20 4.26 -12.67
CA GLY A 89 -5.37 2.86 -13.07
C GLY A 89 -6.82 2.53 -13.42
N ALA A 90 -7.77 2.92 -12.56
CA ALA A 90 -9.20 2.74 -12.83
C ALA A 90 -9.62 3.45 -14.12
N ALA A 91 -9.20 4.71 -14.31
CA ALA A 91 -9.50 5.47 -15.51
C ALA A 91 -8.93 4.81 -16.78
N LEU A 92 -7.73 4.25 -16.71
CA LEU A 92 -7.11 3.52 -17.82
C LEU A 92 -7.89 2.24 -18.18
N CYS A 93 -8.33 1.47 -17.18
CA CYS A 93 -9.15 0.28 -17.43
C CYS A 93 -10.51 0.64 -18.06
N TRP A 94 -11.14 1.74 -17.61
CA TRP A 94 -12.36 2.24 -18.24
C TRP A 94 -12.13 2.72 -19.67
N ALA A 95 -11.05 3.47 -19.93
CA ALA A 95 -10.69 3.92 -21.27
C ALA A 95 -10.40 2.74 -22.20
N ALA A 96 -9.68 1.72 -21.72
CA ALA A 96 -9.43 0.48 -22.45
C ALA A 96 -10.73 -0.25 -22.78
N LEU A 97 -11.68 -0.36 -21.82
CA LEU A 97 -12.99 -0.94 -22.07
C LEU A 97 -13.75 -0.20 -23.17
N VAL A 98 -13.86 1.13 -23.05
CA VAL A 98 -14.60 1.98 -24.00
C VAL A 98 -14.00 1.93 -25.40
N VAL A 99 -12.69 1.74 -25.53
CA VAL A 99 -12.03 1.57 -26.83
C VAL A 99 -12.24 0.16 -27.39
N SER A 100 -12.16 -0.86 -26.53
CA SER A 100 -12.19 -2.27 -26.93
C SER A 100 -13.55 -2.73 -27.50
N VAL A 101 -14.65 -2.18 -26.98
CA VAL A 101 -16.02 -2.58 -27.35
C VAL A 101 -16.42 -2.10 -28.76
N PRO A 102 -16.26 -0.81 -29.14
CA PRO A 102 -16.69 -0.32 -30.45
C PRO A 102 -15.65 -0.47 -31.56
N TYR A 103 -14.35 -0.34 -31.27
CA TYR A 103 -13.31 -0.29 -32.32
C TYR A 103 -12.70 -1.64 -32.69
N GLY A 104 -13.08 -2.71 -31.99
CA GLY A 104 -12.52 -4.04 -32.21
C GLY A 104 -11.09 -4.14 -31.68
N ASN A 105 -11.00 -4.63 -30.44
CA ASN A 105 -9.80 -5.04 -29.70
C ASN A 105 -8.71 -3.96 -29.47
N LEU A 106 -8.17 -3.89 -28.25
CA LEU A 106 -6.89 -3.21 -28.05
C LEU A 106 -5.83 -3.99 -28.82
N TYR A 107 -4.89 -3.29 -29.45
CA TYR A 107 -3.73 -3.95 -30.02
C TYR A 107 -2.96 -4.65 -28.90
N ILE A 108 -3.07 -5.96 -28.78
CA ILE A 108 -2.27 -6.76 -27.85
C ILE A 108 -1.59 -7.86 -28.67
N PRO A 109 -0.28 -7.77 -28.93
CA PRO A 109 0.42 -8.62 -29.90
C PRO A 109 0.31 -10.13 -29.60
N ILE A 110 0.13 -10.49 -28.32
CA ILE A 110 0.05 -11.89 -27.88
C ILE A 110 -1.35 -12.48 -28.13
N PHE A 111 -2.40 -11.65 -28.11
CA PHE A 111 -3.79 -12.11 -28.20
C PHE A 111 -4.45 -11.81 -29.54
N SER A 112 -3.84 -10.99 -30.41
CA SER A 112 -4.37 -10.65 -31.74
C SER A 112 -4.56 -11.86 -32.66
N THR A 113 -3.89 -12.98 -32.37
CA THR A 113 -3.98 -14.23 -33.14
C THR A 113 -5.23 -15.05 -32.80
N PHE A 114 -5.90 -14.77 -31.67
CA PHE A 114 -7.03 -15.56 -31.18
C PHE A 114 -8.37 -14.82 -31.38
N PRO A 115 -9.38 -15.42 -32.03
CA PRO A 115 -10.70 -14.82 -32.20
C PRO A 115 -11.42 -14.55 -30.86
N GLU A 116 -11.14 -15.35 -29.83
CA GLU A 116 -11.73 -15.18 -28.49
C GLU A 116 -11.26 -13.92 -27.77
N SER A 117 -10.17 -13.31 -28.23
CA SER A 117 -9.61 -12.07 -27.65
C SER A 117 -10.58 -10.89 -27.72
N PHE A 118 -11.49 -10.87 -28.71
CA PHE A 118 -12.55 -9.86 -28.86
C PHE A 118 -13.55 -9.85 -27.70
N VAL A 119 -13.68 -10.95 -26.95
CA VAL A 119 -14.58 -11.05 -25.80
C VAL A 119 -13.80 -11.01 -24.48
N ILE A 120 -12.65 -11.70 -24.44
CA ILE A 120 -11.84 -11.82 -23.21
C ILE A 120 -11.27 -10.45 -22.78
N ILE A 121 -10.77 -9.64 -23.72
CA ILE A 121 -10.11 -8.37 -23.39
C ILE A 121 -11.10 -7.33 -22.81
N PRO A 122 -12.28 -7.09 -23.42
CA PRO A 122 -13.29 -6.24 -22.80
C PRO A 122 -13.74 -6.76 -21.44
N LEU A 123 -13.95 -8.07 -21.27
CA LEU A 123 -14.40 -8.66 -20.00
C LEU A 123 -13.35 -8.48 -18.90
N ALA A 124 -12.07 -8.68 -19.22
CA ALA A 124 -10.97 -8.44 -18.30
C ALA A 124 -10.85 -6.95 -17.93
N CYS A 125 -10.98 -6.05 -18.92
CA CYS A 125 -10.98 -4.60 -18.67
C CYS A 125 -12.16 -4.18 -17.78
N LEU A 126 -13.35 -4.75 -17.98
CA LEU A 126 -14.52 -4.51 -17.15
C LEU A 126 -14.29 -4.97 -15.72
N GLY A 127 -13.81 -6.20 -15.52
CA GLY A 127 -13.50 -6.73 -14.18
C GLY A 127 -12.47 -5.87 -13.45
N ALA A 128 -11.39 -5.48 -14.13
CA ALA A 128 -10.37 -4.59 -13.57
C ALA A 128 -10.91 -3.19 -13.26
N ALA A 129 -11.71 -2.62 -14.17
CA ALA A 129 -12.32 -1.29 -13.99
C ALA A 129 -13.26 -1.27 -12.78
N VAL A 130 -14.16 -2.25 -12.67
CA VAL A 130 -15.09 -2.38 -11.53
C VAL A 130 -14.31 -2.61 -10.24
N GLY A 131 -13.35 -3.55 -10.22
CA GLY A 131 -12.55 -3.85 -9.04
C GLY A 131 -11.74 -2.64 -8.54
N LEU A 132 -11.03 -1.96 -9.44
CA LEU A 132 -10.26 -0.76 -9.10
C LEU A 132 -11.16 0.41 -8.69
N THR A 133 -12.33 0.57 -9.31
CA THR A 133 -13.30 1.63 -8.93
C THR A 133 -13.92 1.34 -7.57
N TRP A 134 -14.26 0.08 -7.27
CA TRP A 134 -14.74 -0.33 -5.96
C TRP A 134 -13.68 -0.07 -4.88
N TRP A 135 -12.43 -0.48 -5.17
CA TRP A 135 -11.31 -0.26 -4.26
C TRP A 135 -11.03 1.23 -4.06
N TRP A 136 -11.07 2.03 -5.14
CA TRP A 136 -11.00 3.49 -5.10
C TRP A 136 -12.05 4.12 -4.20
N TRP A 137 -13.29 3.66 -4.31
CA TRP A 137 -14.39 4.19 -3.52
C TRP A 137 -14.27 3.82 -2.04
N GLY A 138 -13.91 2.57 -1.74
CA GLY A 138 -13.61 2.12 -0.39
C GLY A 138 -12.47 2.95 0.22
N TYR A 139 -11.40 3.15 -0.54
CA TYR A 139 -10.26 3.98 -0.18
C TYR A 139 -10.64 5.42 0.10
N ARG A 140 -11.44 6.06 -0.78
CA ARG A 140 -11.85 7.46 -0.61
C ARG A 140 -12.72 7.67 0.64
N ARG A 141 -13.47 6.65 1.05
CA ARG A 141 -14.32 6.71 2.26
C ARG A 141 -13.56 6.40 3.55
N ARG A 142 -12.53 5.56 3.52
CA ARG A 142 -11.87 5.02 4.74
C ARG A 142 -10.40 5.43 4.92
N GLY A 143 -9.73 5.99 3.90
CA GLY A 143 -8.28 6.19 3.86
C GLY A 143 -7.51 4.87 3.64
N ILE A 144 -6.17 4.93 3.52
CA ILE A 144 -5.33 3.71 3.32
C ILE A 144 -5.54 2.71 4.47
N SER A 145 -5.52 3.21 5.71
CA SER A 145 -5.24 2.42 6.91
C SER A 145 -5.11 3.43 8.07
N TYR A 146 -5.68 3.17 9.26
CA TYR A 146 -5.35 3.93 10.47
C TYR A 146 -5.05 2.96 11.60
N VAL A 147 -4.02 3.26 12.39
CA VAL A 147 -3.69 2.51 13.60
C VAL A 147 -4.15 3.33 14.79
N GLN A 148 -5.04 2.78 15.61
CA GLN A 148 -5.48 3.43 16.84
C GLN A 148 -4.95 2.65 18.03
N LEU A 149 -4.22 3.33 18.91
CA LEU A 149 -3.72 2.78 20.17
C LEU A 149 -4.45 3.48 21.31
N THR A 150 -5.14 2.71 22.14
CA THR A 150 -5.86 3.20 23.33
C THR A 150 -5.28 2.56 24.58
N PRO A 151 -5.53 3.10 25.78
CA PRO A 151 -5.06 2.48 27.02
C PRO A 151 -5.60 1.06 27.24
N GLU A 152 -6.79 0.78 26.72
CA GLU A 152 -7.47 -0.51 26.88
C GLU A 152 -7.08 -1.53 25.79
N GLY A 153 -6.65 -1.07 24.62
CA GLY A 153 -6.35 -1.97 23.51
C GLY A 153 -5.84 -1.27 22.25
N PHE A 154 -5.97 -1.95 21.12
CA PHE A 154 -5.52 -1.48 19.83
C PHE A 154 -6.55 -1.79 18.74
N ARG A 155 -6.52 -0.99 17.69
CA ARG A 155 -7.22 -1.26 16.43
C ARG A 155 -6.25 -1.15 15.27
N PHE A 156 -6.15 -2.23 14.52
CA PHE A 156 -5.39 -2.30 13.27
C PHE A 156 -6.34 -2.55 12.10
N PRO A 157 -6.08 -1.94 10.94
CA PRO A 157 -6.82 -2.24 9.73
C PRO A 157 -6.32 -3.56 9.14
N ALA A 158 -7.26 -4.43 8.78
CA ALA A 158 -6.99 -5.73 8.19
C ALA A 158 -7.28 -5.70 6.69
N LEU A 159 -6.79 -6.70 5.95
CA LEU A 159 -7.21 -6.91 4.55
C LEU A 159 -8.75 -7.07 4.45
N VAL A 160 -9.36 -7.67 5.48
CA VAL A 160 -10.82 -7.78 5.63
C VAL A 160 -11.23 -7.26 7.01
N GLY A 161 -11.81 -6.06 7.06
CA GLY A 161 -12.34 -5.47 8.30
C GLY A 161 -11.31 -4.69 9.12
N THR A 162 -11.52 -4.64 10.43
CA THR A 162 -10.62 -3.99 11.40
C THR A 162 -10.35 -5.00 12.51
N HIS A 163 -9.08 -5.35 12.71
CA HIS A 163 -8.65 -6.10 13.87
C HIS A 163 -8.73 -5.19 15.10
N HIS A 164 -9.44 -5.63 16.13
CA HIS A 164 -9.40 -5.02 17.45
C HIS A 164 -8.88 -6.04 18.45
N GLY A 165 -8.21 -5.59 19.51
CA GLY A 165 -7.75 -6.45 20.57
C GLY A 165 -7.48 -5.65 21.84
N ARG A 166 -7.62 -6.29 23.00
CA ARG A 166 -7.17 -5.72 24.27
C ARG A 166 -5.72 -6.10 24.51
N TRP A 167 -5.00 -5.25 25.22
CA TRP A 167 -3.59 -5.52 25.52
C TRP A 167 -3.39 -6.78 26.38
N ASP A 168 -4.33 -7.09 27.26
CA ASP A 168 -4.25 -8.22 28.20
C ASP A 168 -4.43 -9.58 27.52
N ASP A 169 -4.98 -9.55 26.30
CA ASP A 169 -5.16 -10.72 25.45
C ASP A 169 -3.93 -10.97 24.57
N VAL A 170 -2.95 -10.07 24.51
CA VAL A 170 -1.74 -10.24 23.69
C VAL A 170 -0.73 -11.14 24.41
N VAL A 171 -0.38 -12.26 23.77
CA VAL A 171 0.60 -13.25 24.26
C VAL A 171 1.99 -13.02 23.67
N GLY A 172 2.07 -12.43 22.47
CA GLY A 172 3.35 -12.10 21.86
C GLY A 172 3.26 -11.17 20.66
N ILE A 173 4.36 -10.48 20.39
CA ILE A 173 4.51 -9.56 19.25
C ILE A 173 5.73 -9.99 18.44
N GLY A 174 5.50 -10.45 17.21
CA GLY A 174 6.53 -10.92 16.29
C GLY A 174 6.58 -10.11 14.99
N THR A 175 7.69 -10.25 14.26
CA THR A 175 7.92 -9.64 12.94
C THR A 175 7.92 -10.66 11.80
N GLU A 176 7.76 -11.95 12.13
CA GLU A 176 7.78 -13.03 11.16
C GLU A 176 6.39 -13.26 10.55
N ALA A 177 6.32 -13.17 9.23
CA ALA A 177 5.14 -13.62 8.49
C ALA A 177 4.98 -15.14 8.63
N ARG A 178 3.74 -15.63 8.53
CA ARG A 178 3.39 -17.07 8.59
C ARG A 178 4.23 -17.96 7.66
N ASP A 179 4.80 -17.37 6.62
CA ASP A 179 5.43 -18.08 5.50
C ASP A 179 6.97 -18.16 5.64
N GLY A 180 7.56 -17.62 6.71
CA GLY A 180 9.03 -17.61 6.93
C GLY A 180 9.81 -16.76 5.91
N HIS A 181 9.12 -16.08 5.01
CA HIS A 181 9.71 -15.25 3.98
C HIS A 181 9.91 -13.81 4.45
N THR A 182 11.11 -13.28 4.28
CA THR A 182 11.43 -11.86 4.48
C THR A 182 10.64 -11.03 3.46
N ARG A 183 9.56 -10.39 3.90
CA ARG A 183 8.74 -9.51 3.06
C ARG A 183 9.42 -8.16 2.87
N PHE A 184 9.07 -7.47 1.77
CA PHE A 184 9.51 -6.11 1.45
C PHE A 184 9.45 -5.23 2.70
N TRP A 185 8.34 -5.32 3.44
CA TRP A 185 8.14 -4.73 4.76
C TRP A 185 7.75 -5.82 5.76
N PRO A 186 8.47 -5.97 6.89
CA PRO A 186 8.13 -6.97 7.88
C PRO A 186 6.74 -6.66 8.46
N PRO A 187 5.80 -7.61 8.42
CA PRO A 187 4.50 -7.40 9.05
C PRO A 187 4.68 -7.38 10.57
N MET A 188 3.86 -6.60 11.26
CA MET A 188 3.74 -6.70 12.71
C MET A 188 2.63 -7.69 13.04
N VAL A 189 2.97 -8.78 13.72
CA VAL A 189 2.05 -9.86 14.07
C VAL A 189 1.86 -9.88 15.59
N LEU A 190 0.63 -9.65 16.04
CA LEU A 190 0.25 -9.85 17.44
C LEU A 190 -0.47 -11.18 17.57
N THR A 191 0.04 -12.05 18.43
CA THR A 191 -0.60 -13.32 18.79
C THR A 191 -1.44 -13.09 20.03
N MET A 192 -2.72 -13.39 19.92
CA MET A 192 -3.72 -13.25 20.98
C MET A 192 -3.85 -14.57 21.77
N ARG A 193 -4.45 -14.50 22.96
CA ARG A 193 -4.64 -15.63 23.89
C ARG A 193 -5.61 -16.68 23.34
N ASP A 194 -6.54 -16.28 22.49
CA ASP A 194 -7.45 -17.15 21.76
C ASP A 194 -6.80 -17.80 20.51
N GLU A 195 -5.47 -17.74 20.42
CA GLU A 195 -4.64 -18.17 19.28
C GLU A 195 -4.89 -17.39 17.98
N SER A 196 -5.78 -16.39 18.00
CA SER A 196 -5.98 -15.51 16.86
C SER A 196 -4.74 -14.63 16.65
N ARG A 197 -4.53 -14.22 15.39
CA ARG A 197 -3.40 -13.34 15.02
C ARG A 197 -3.92 -12.07 14.40
N CYS A 198 -3.49 -10.94 14.96
CA CYS A 198 -3.74 -9.62 14.40
C CYS A 198 -2.50 -9.19 13.61
N VAL A 199 -2.62 -9.12 12.27
CA VAL A 199 -1.48 -8.82 11.38
C VAL A 199 -1.64 -7.42 10.81
N LEU A 200 -0.64 -6.57 11.04
CA LEU A 200 -0.45 -5.32 10.31
C LEU A 200 0.58 -5.58 9.20
N GLU A 201 0.08 -5.72 7.97
CA GLU A 201 0.87 -6.13 6.79
C GLU A 201 1.94 -5.12 6.36
N SER A 202 1.81 -3.85 6.74
CA SER A 202 2.68 -2.79 6.22
C SER A 202 2.91 -1.68 7.25
N PRO A 203 3.65 -1.96 8.35
CA PRO A 203 3.97 -0.94 9.35
C PRO A 203 4.86 0.18 8.77
N GLY A 204 5.59 -0.10 7.69
CA GLY A 204 6.46 0.87 7.00
C GLY A 204 5.77 2.13 6.43
N ILE A 205 4.43 2.18 6.37
CA ILE A 205 3.68 3.34 5.82
C ILE A 205 3.62 4.42 6.90
N TYR A 206 3.80 3.99 8.16
CA TYR A 206 3.74 4.82 9.35
C TYR A 206 5.12 5.27 9.77
N THR A 207 6.09 4.36 9.84
CA THR A 207 7.48 4.67 10.21
C THR A 207 8.45 3.98 9.26
N PRO A 208 9.68 4.51 9.04
CA PRO A 208 10.67 3.82 8.22
C PRO A 208 10.86 2.38 8.71
N GLU A 209 10.74 1.41 7.79
CA GLU A 209 10.80 -0.05 8.06
C GLU A 209 9.78 -0.62 9.06
N GLY A 210 8.93 0.22 9.65
CA GLY A 210 7.96 -0.17 10.67
C GLY A 210 8.54 -0.41 12.06
N THR A 211 9.87 -0.38 12.23
CA THR A 211 10.58 -0.71 13.48
C THR A 211 10.16 0.18 14.64
N ALA A 212 10.15 1.50 14.45
CA ALA A 212 9.74 2.42 15.51
C ALA A 212 8.27 2.24 15.93
N LEU A 213 7.39 1.76 15.02
CA LEU A 213 6.00 1.47 15.37
C LEU A 213 5.90 0.14 16.14
N ILE A 214 6.64 -0.88 15.68
CA ILE A 214 6.69 -2.20 16.34
C ILE A 214 7.21 -2.07 17.78
N GLU A 215 8.27 -1.29 17.98
CA GLU A 215 8.80 -1.08 19.33
C GLU A 215 7.91 -0.22 20.20
N LEU A 216 7.21 0.77 19.63
CA LEU A 216 6.22 1.53 20.39
C LEU A 216 5.10 0.61 20.92
N VAL A 217 4.58 -0.27 20.05
CA VAL A 217 3.54 -1.25 20.43
C VAL A 217 4.07 -2.26 21.45
N ARG A 218 5.30 -2.76 21.27
CA ARG A 218 5.95 -3.66 22.22
C ARG A 218 6.16 -2.99 23.59
N HIS A 219 6.57 -1.72 23.60
CA HIS A 219 6.77 -0.95 24.81
C HIS A 219 5.49 -0.85 25.62
N TYR A 220 4.35 -0.47 25.01
CA TYR A 220 3.07 -0.35 25.71
C TYR A 220 2.44 -1.68 26.11
N TRP A 221 2.77 -2.76 25.40
CA TRP A 221 2.42 -4.10 25.83
C TRP A 221 3.17 -4.49 27.11
N GLN A 222 4.50 -4.26 27.16
CA GLN A 222 5.37 -4.59 28.29
C GLN A 222 5.23 -3.65 29.51
N HIS A 223 4.78 -2.41 29.30
CA HIS A 223 4.65 -1.39 30.34
C HIS A 223 3.18 -0.92 30.49
N PRO A 224 2.31 -1.70 31.17
CA PRO A 224 0.90 -1.32 31.36
C PRO A 224 0.70 0.02 32.05
N GLN A 225 1.61 0.43 32.97
CA GLN A 225 1.48 1.70 33.70
C GLN A 225 1.63 2.91 32.79
N GLU A 226 2.33 2.77 31.67
CA GLU A 226 2.63 3.87 30.76
C GLU A 226 1.56 4.04 29.66
N ARG A 227 0.54 3.17 29.61
CA ARG A 227 -0.53 3.25 28.61
C ARG A 227 -1.35 4.55 28.67
N VAL A 228 -1.34 5.24 29.82
CA VAL A 228 -1.95 6.59 29.98
C VAL A 228 -1.25 7.64 29.10
N GLU A 229 -0.03 7.37 28.64
CA GLU A 229 0.69 8.23 27.69
C GLU A 229 0.04 8.25 26.30
N LEU A 230 -0.73 7.21 25.95
CA LEU A 230 -1.52 7.13 24.72
C LEU A 230 -2.66 8.16 24.67
N THR A 231 -3.05 8.70 25.84
CA THR A 231 -4.07 9.74 26.00
C THR A 231 -3.49 11.08 26.46
N THR A 232 -2.18 11.31 26.38
CA THR A 232 -1.58 12.60 26.76
C THR A 232 -0.58 13.17 25.75
N GLY A 233 -0.45 12.55 24.57
CA GLY A 233 0.44 13.00 23.50
C GLY A 233 1.91 12.59 23.67
N ARG A 234 2.33 12.16 24.87
CA ARG A 234 3.70 11.66 25.13
C ARG A 234 4.07 10.43 24.31
N ALA A 235 3.10 9.63 23.89
CA ALA A 235 3.31 8.53 22.96
C ALA A 235 3.88 8.99 21.61
N VAL A 236 3.54 10.21 21.18
CA VAL A 236 4.02 10.81 19.93
C VAL A 236 5.49 11.22 20.07
N ASP A 237 5.85 11.84 21.20
CA ASP A 237 7.23 12.22 21.49
C ASP A 237 8.13 10.99 21.54
N ARG A 238 7.65 9.89 22.16
CA ARG A 238 8.36 8.62 22.19
C ARG A 238 8.52 8.00 20.80
N LEU A 239 7.48 8.06 19.97
CA LEU A 239 7.55 7.61 18.58
C LEU A 239 8.59 8.40 17.79
N HIS A 240 8.67 9.72 17.99
CA HIS A 240 9.68 10.57 17.36
C HIS A 240 11.09 10.23 17.85
N ALA A 241 11.27 10.02 19.15
CA ALA A 241 12.56 9.61 19.73
C ALA A 241 13.02 8.25 19.20
N LEU A 242 12.13 7.25 19.16
CA LEU A 242 12.42 5.93 18.59
C LEU A 242 12.79 6.04 17.10
N ARG A 243 12.04 6.84 16.34
CA ARG A 243 12.35 7.08 14.93
C ARG A 243 13.74 7.67 14.76
N GLN A 244 14.10 8.66 15.56
CA GLN A 244 15.41 9.30 15.46
C GLN A 244 16.54 8.32 15.83
N PHE A 245 16.36 7.55 16.91
CA PHE A 245 17.30 6.50 17.31
C PHE A 245 17.57 5.50 16.16
N TYR A 246 16.51 5.00 15.51
CA TYR A 246 16.66 4.05 14.41
C TYR A 246 17.17 4.67 13.10
N LEU A 247 16.99 5.97 12.88
CA LEU A 247 17.57 6.68 11.75
C LEU A 247 19.06 6.94 11.92
N ASP A 248 19.51 7.16 13.17
CA ASP A 248 20.92 7.42 13.48
C ASP A 248 21.76 6.12 13.57
N SER A 249 21.11 4.96 13.71
CA SER A 249 21.75 3.64 13.78
C SER A 249 21.96 2.94 12.42
N ASP A 250 21.47 3.52 11.31
CA ASP A 250 21.41 2.96 9.95
C ASP A 250 22.39 3.69 8.97
#